data_AF-A0A8H4F4Z1-F1
#
_entry.id   AF-A0A8H4F4Z1-F1
#
_cell.length_a   1.000
_cell.length_b   1.000
_cell.length_c   1.000
_cell.angle_alpha   90.00
_cell.angle_beta   90.00
_cell.angle_gamma   90.00
#
_symmetry.space_group_name_H-M   'P 1'
#
loop_
_entity.id
_entity.type
_entity.pdbx_description
1 polymer ?
#
loop_
_entity_poly.entity_id
_entity_poly.type
_entity_poly.pdbx_seq_one_letter_code
_entity_poly.pdbx_strand_id
1 'polypeptide(L)'
;MNTYKTYSERGQQHPNACARSLFELMERKQSNLSVAVDVTTKKELLSIADAVGPFVCVLKTHIDIVEDFDHDLVAQLEQLAKKHDFLIFEDRKFADIEGIIKGLGEVGLPLGRGLLLLAEMSSKGALTKGSYTSESVEMARRNKDFVFGFIAQHKMNEHDDEDFVVMSPGVGLDVKGDGLGQQYRTPHEVIVESGGDIIIVGRGIYGNPDQVEAQAKRYRQAGWDAYLERVRLHKK
;
A
#
# COMPACT_ATOMS: atom_id res chain seq x y z
N MET A 1 0.57 0.45 21.45
CA MET A 1 0.96 0.55 20.02
C MET A 1 -0.12 1.22 19.20
N ASN A 2 0.27 2.16 18.33
CA ASN A 2 -0.66 2.91 17.48
C ASN A 2 -1.38 2.05 16.43
N THR A 3 -0.79 0.92 16.01
CA THR A 3 -1.40 -0.04 15.04
C THR A 3 -2.81 -0.51 15.43
N TYR A 4 -3.17 -0.50 16.72
CA TYR A 4 -4.48 -0.93 17.22
C TYR A 4 -5.51 0.19 17.33
N LYS A 5 -5.08 1.46 17.17
CA LYS A 5 -5.99 2.60 17.08
C LYS A 5 -6.71 2.60 15.73
N THR A 6 -7.82 3.30 15.66
CA THR A 6 -8.53 3.55 14.40
C THR A 6 -7.66 4.36 13.43
N TYR A 7 -7.91 4.25 12.13
CA TYR A 7 -7.24 5.09 11.14
C TYR A 7 -7.51 6.57 11.40
N SER A 8 -8.73 6.94 11.81
CA SER A 8 -9.03 8.31 12.25
C SER A 8 -8.13 8.82 13.38
N GLU A 9 -7.96 8.05 14.46
CA GLU A 9 -7.10 8.45 15.60
C GLU A 9 -5.62 8.56 15.19
N ARG A 10 -5.15 7.65 14.34
CA ARG A 10 -3.78 7.68 13.80
C ARG A 10 -3.56 8.92 12.93
N GLY A 11 -4.48 9.18 11.99
CA GLY A 11 -4.44 10.34 11.11
C GLY A 11 -4.42 11.70 11.83
N GLN A 12 -5.09 11.84 12.97
CA GLN A 12 -5.09 13.10 13.72
C GLN A 12 -3.73 13.47 14.32
N GLN A 13 -2.90 12.47 14.67
CA GLN A 13 -1.67 12.66 15.44
C GLN A 13 -0.40 12.30 14.65
N HIS A 14 -0.53 11.79 13.42
CA HIS A 14 0.62 11.27 12.68
C HIS A 14 1.58 12.41 12.26
N PRO A 15 2.90 12.29 12.53
CA PRO A 15 3.87 13.36 12.22
C PRO A 15 4.11 13.54 10.71
N ASN A 16 3.98 12.46 9.94
CA ASN A 16 4.16 12.49 8.48
C ASN A 16 2.87 12.91 7.75
N ALA A 17 2.96 13.94 6.90
CA ALA A 17 1.80 14.50 6.18
C ALA A 17 1.17 13.53 5.16
N CYS A 18 1.98 12.72 4.48
CA CYS A 18 1.50 11.72 3.52
C CYS A 18 0.66 10.65 4.25
N ALA A 19 1.17 10.11 5.37
CA ALA A 19 0.42 9.16 6.18
C ALA A 19 -0.87 9.73 6.76
N ARG A 20 -0.88 10.99 7.24
CA ARG A 20 -2.13 11.65 7.68
C ARG A 20 -3.18 11.65 6.58
N SER A 21 -2.78 12.12 5.39
CA SER A 21 -3.66 12.20 4.23
C SER A 21 -4.19 10.83 3.83
N LEU A 22 -3.33 9.80 3.88
CA LEU A 22 -3.71 8.42 3.62
C LEU A 22 -4.72 7.89 4.65
N PHE A 23 -4.49 8.07 5.95
CA PHE A 23 -5.43 7.60 6.98
C PHE A 23 -6.79 8.30 6.89
N GLU A 24 -6.81 9.61 6.67
CA GLU A 24 -8.05 10.37 6.48
C GLU A 24 -8.84 9.85 5.26
N LEU A 25 -8.14 9.56 4.16
CA LEU A 25 -8.74 9.00 2.95
C LEU A 25 -9.30 7.59 3.20
N MET A 26 -8.52 6.72 3.85
CA MET A 26 -8.94 5.35 4.19
C MET A 26 -10.20 5.34 5.03
N GLU A 27 -10.30 6.22 6.04
CA GLU A 27 -11.47 6.35 6.90
C GLU A 27 -12.68 6.87 6.12
N ARG A 28 -12.53 7.96 5.33
CA ARG A 28 -13.64 8.52 4.53
C ARG A 28 -14.20 7.52 3.51
N LYS A 29 -13.33 6.71 2.89
CA LYS A 29 -13.73 5.74 1.86
C LYS A 29 -14.05 4.36 2.42
N GLN A 30 -13.78 4.13 3.70
CA GLN A 30 -13.83 2.81 4.32
C GLN A 30 -13.08 1.77 3.49
N SER A 31 -11.85 2.12 3.11
CA SER A 31 -11.00 1.28 2.27
C SER A 31 -9.57 1.28 2.77
N ASN A 32 -9.04 0.09 2.95
CA ASN A 32 -7.62 -0.20 3.13
C ASN A 32 -7.08 -1.11 2.01
N LEU A 33 -7.69 -1.01 0.83
CA LEU A 33 -7.30 -1.75 -0.36
C LEU A 33 -6.38 -0.89 -1.24
N SER A 34 -5.25 -1.46 -1.64
CA SER A 34 -4.41 -1.00 -2.73
C SER A 34 -4.50 -1.97 -3.91
N VAL A 35 -4.69 -1.46 -5.12
CA VAL A 35 -4.69 -2.29 -6.33
C VAL A 35 -3.40 -2.09 -7.11
N ALA A 36 -2.69 -3.20 -7.36
CA ALA A 36 -1.49 -3.26 -8.19
C ALA A 36 -1.89 -3.50 -9.64
N VAL A 37 -1.91 -2.45 -10.48
CA VAL A 37 -2.33 -2.57 -11.88
C VAL A 37 -1.11 -2.81 -12.76
N ASP A 38 -0.69 -4.07 -12.83
CA ASP A 38 0.47 -4.48 -13.63
C ASP A 38 -0.02 -4.92 -15.03
N VAL A 39 -0.24 -3.93 -15.91
CA VAL A 39 -0.63 -4.08 -17.33
C VAL A 39 0.29 -3.24 -18.22
N THR A 40 0.40 -3.58 -19.51
CA THR A 40 1.41 -2.98 -20.40
C THR A 40 0.88 -1.86 -21.30
N THR A 41 -0.43 -1.58 -21.29
CA THR A 41 -1.03 -0.53 -22.12
C THR A 41 -1.70 0.56 -21.28
N LYS A 42 -1.56 1.81 -21.72
CA LYS A 42 -2.21 3.00 -21.16
C LYS A 42 -3.72 2.82 -21.07
N LYS A 43 -4.34 2.27 -22.11
CA LYS A 43 -5.79 2.05 -22.18
C LYS A 43 -6.27 1.12 -21.05
N GLU A 44 -5.61 -0.01 -20.86
CA GLU A 44 -5.98 -0.97 -19.81
C GLU A 44 -5.75 -0.38 -18.42
N LEU A 45 -4.60 0.28 -18.21
CA LEU A 45 -4.27 0.91 -16.94
C LEU A 45 -5.35 1.93 -16.52
N LEU A 46 -5.73 2.83 -17.42
CA LEU A 46 -6.77 3.84 -17.18
C LEU A 46 -8.15 3.22 -16.97
N SER A 47 -8.51 2.21 -17.77
CA SER A 47 -9.79 1.50 -17.65
C SER A 47 -9.93 0.80 -16.29
N ILE A 48 -8.87 0.11 -15.85
CA ILE A 48 -8.86 -0.56 -14.54
C ILE A 48 -8.86 0.50 -13.42
N ALA A 49 -8.06 1.56 -13.55
CA ALA A 49 -8.00 2.64 -12.56
C ALA A 49 -9.36 3.32 -12.34
N ASP A 50 -10.12 3.60 -13.41
CA ASP A 50 -11.45 4.19 -13.29
C ASP A 50 -12.46 3.22 -12.65
N ALA A 51 -12.38 1.93 -12.99
CA ALA A 51 -13.26 0.89 -12.44
C ALA A 51 -13.01 0.60 -10.95
N VAL A 52 -11.75 0.55 -10.51
CA VAL A 52 -11.41 0.26 -9.10
C VAL A 52 -11.37 1.51 -8.23
N GLY A 53 -11.21 2.70 -8.83
CA GLY A 53 -11.03 3.98 -8.15
C GLY A 53 -11.95 4.21 -6.95
N PRO A 54 -13.28 4.02 -7.06
CA PRO A 54 -14.20 4.21 -5.94
C PRO A 54 -13.95 3.33 -4.71
N PHE A 55 -13.21 2.22 -4.86
CA PHE A 55 -13.05 1.19 -3.85
C PHE A 55 -11.66 1.11 -3.22
N VAL A 56 -10.68 1.83 -3.77
CA VAL A 56 -9.27 1.75 -3.35
C VAL A 56 -8.83 3.00 -2.58
N CYS A 57 -7.90 2.84 -1.65
CA CYS A 57 -7.20 3.97 -1.03
C CYS A 57 -5.93 4.34 -1.79
N VAL A 58 -5.32 3.35 -2.45
CA VAL A 58 -4.09 3.50 -3.23
C VAL A 58 -4.20 2.74 -4.54
N LEU A 59 -3.71 3.35 -5.62
CA LEU A 59 -3.49 2.68 -6.90
C LEU A 59 -2.00 2.57 -7.14
N LYS A 60 -1.49 1.34 -7.20
CA LYS A 60 -0.08 1.05 -7.39
C LYS A 60 0.20 0.77 -8.86
N THR A 61 1.21 1.43 -9.40
CA THR A 61 1.66 1.32 -10.80
C THR A 61 3.06 0.72 -10.90
N HIS A 62 3.39 0.24 -12.11
CA HIS A 62 4.74 0.09 -12.61
C HIS A 62 4.75 0.80 -13.96
N ILE A 63 5.12 2.08 -13.97
CA ILE A 63 4.99 2.88 -15.20
C ILE A 63 5.99 2.46 -16.27
N ASP A 64 7.08 1.83 -15.85
CA ASP A 64 8.19 1.33 -16.67
C ASP A 64 7.83 0.13 -17.55
N ILE A 65 6.71 -0.56 -17.28
CA ILE A 65 6.20 -1.65 -18.13
C ILE A 65 5.12 -1.22 -19.13
N VAL A 66 4.72 0.06 -19.10
CA VAL A 66 3.70 0.60 -20.02
C VAL A 66 4.37 0.99 -21.35
N GLU A 67 4.06 0.25 -22.40
CA GLU A 67 4.73 0.34 -23.70
C GLU A 67 4.43 1.67 -24.42
N ASP A 68 3.20 2.19 -24.27
CA ASP A 68 2.71 3.44 -24.85
C ASP A 68 2.67 4.59 -23.83
N PHE A 69 3.64 4.63 -22.91
CA PHE A 69 3.78 5.69 -21.91
C PHE A 69 3.97 7.07 -22.55
N ASP A 70 3.19 8.04 -22.08
CA ASP A 70 3.35 9.46 -22.36
C ASP A 70 2.96 10.32 -21.14
N HIS A 71 3.22 11.63 -21.21
CA HIS A 71 2.82 12.54 -20.13
C HIS A 71 1.29 12.71 -20.00
N ASP A 72 0.53 12.40 -21.05
CA ASP A 72 -0.93 12.43 -21.01
C ASP A 72 -1.49 11.30 -20.12
N LEU A 73 -0.86 10.13 -20.07
CA LEU A 73 -1.19 9.07 -19.11
C LEU A 73 -1.05 9.57 -17.67
N VAL A 74 0.03 10.31 -17.35
CA VAL A 74 0.23 10.89 -16.02
C VAL A 74 -0.92 11.85 -15.69
N ALA A 75 -1.26 12.77 -16.61
CA ALA A 75 -2.35 13.71 -16.42
C ALA A 75 -3.71 13.03 -16.21
N GLN A 76 -4.01 11.97 -16.98
CA GLN A 76 -5.24 11.21 -16.83
C GLN A 76 -5.30 10.41 -15.52
N LEU A 77 -4.19 9.79 -15.09
CA LEU A 77 -4.12 9.14 -13.78
C LEU A 77 -4.33 10.13 -12.62
N GLU A 78 -3.74 11.32 -12.70
CA GLU A 78 -3.97 12.37 -11.70
C GLU A 78 -5.44 12.83 -11.67
N GLN A 79 -6.10 12.91 -12.82
CA GLN A 79 -7.53 13.22 -12.90
C GLN A 79 -8.38 12.11 -12.25
N LEU A 80 -8.05 10.84 -12.49
CA LEU A 80 -8.74 9.71 -11.86
C LEU A 80 -8.51 9.67 -10.35
N ALA A 81 -7.29 9.91 -9.89
CA ALA A 81 -6.93 10.00 -8.48
C ALA A 81 -7.75 11.08 -7.76
N LYS A 82 -7.91 12.25 -8.39
CA LYS A 82 -8.77 13.33 -7.87
C LYS A 82 -10.26 12.98 -7.94
N LYS A 83 -10.73 12.43 -9.05
CA LYS A 83 -12.13 12.04 -9.28
C LYS A 83 -12.62 11.05 -8.24
N HIS A 84 -11.77 10.07 -7.90
CA HIS A 84 -12.14 8.94 -7.06
C HIS A 84 -11.56 8.98 -5.65
N ASP A 85 -10.74 9.99 -5.32
CA ASP A 85 -10.05 10.13 -4.03
C ASP A 85 -9.19 8.89 -3.70
N PHE A 86 -8.07 8.72 -4.41
CA PHE A 86 -7.03 7.72 -4.08
C PHE A 86 -5.63 8.29 -4.26
N LEU A 87 -4.64 7.73 -3.57
CA LEU A 87 -3.22 8.06 -3.79
C LEU A 87 -2.61 7.19 -4.89
N ILE A 88 -1.67 7.73 -5.66
CA ILE A 88 -0.88 6.97 -6.63
C ILE A 88 0.44 6.54 -5.96
N PHE A 89 0.77 5.25 -6.08
CA PHE A 89 2.02 4.67 -5.60
C PHE A 89 2.79 4.03 -6.76
N GLU A 90 3.88 4.65 -7.18
CA GLU A 90 4.78 4.05 -8.17
C GLU A 90 5.73 3.06 -7.50
N ASP A 91 5.62 1.78 -7.86
CA ASP A 91 6.37 0.66 -7.27
C ASP A 91 7.76 0.47 -7.93
N ARG A 92 8.49 1.57 -8.07
CA ARG A 92 9.76 1.62 -8.80
C ARG A 92 10.89 0.82 -8.15
N LYS A 93 10.80 0.56 -6.83
CA LYS A 93 11.83 -0.10 -6.01
C LYS A 93 13.24 0.48 -6.23
N PHE A 94 13.43 1.75 -5.88
CA PHE A 94 14.77 2.35 -5.85
C PHE A 94 15.69 1.51 -4.96
N ALA A 95 16.87 1.13 -5.48
CA ALA A 95 17.82 0.21 -4.83
C ALA A 95 19.25 0.73 -5.01
N ASP A 96 19.48 1.93 -4.49
CA ASP A 96 20.78 2.61 -4.46
C ASP A 96 21.22 2.83 -3.00
N ILE A 97 22.30 3.57 -2.76
CA ILE A 97 22.77 3.95 -1.43
C ILE A 97 21.69 4.71 -0.63
N GLU A 98 21.78 4.68 0.71
CA GLU A 98 20.81 5.33 1.62
C GLU A 98 20.59 6.83 1.33
N GLY A 99 21.59 7.51 0.75
CA GLY A 99 21.49 8.91 0.32
C GLY A 99 20.34 9.19 -0.66
N ILE A 100 19.81 8.16 -1.34
CA ILE A 100 18.64 8.30 -2.21
C ILE A 100 17.39 8.78 -1.45
N ILE A 101 17.24 8.44 -0.16
CA ILE A 101 16.10 8.88 0.67
C ILE A 101 16.11 10.40 0.76
N LYS A 102 17.28 10.99 1.03
CA LYS A 102 17.44 12.44 1.09
C LYS A 102 17.17 13.09 -0.26
N GLY A 103 17.77 12.56 -1.34
CA GLY A 103 17.59 13.12 -2.69
C GLY A 103 16.13 13.09 -3.17
N LEU A 104 15.42 11.99 -2.90
CA LEU A 104 13.98 11.90 -3.16
C LEU A 104 13.17 12.83 -2.26
N GLY A 105 13.56 12.99 -0.99
CA GLY A 105 12.91 13.86 -0.03
C GLY A 105 12.97 15.35 -0.42
N GLU A 106 14.11 15.82 -0.93
CA GLU A 106 14.31 17.21 -1.37
C GLU A 106 13.28 17.64 -2.45
N VAL A 107 12.85 16.71 -3.30
CA VAL A 107 11.83 16.94 -4.33
C VAL A 107 10.42 16.55 -3.84
N GLY A 108 10.31 15.47 -3.08
CA GLY A 108 9.04 14.86 -2.71
C GLY A 108 8.33 15.57 -1.57
N LEU A 109 9.05 16.01 -0.55
CA LEU A 109 8.47 16.65 0.64
C LEU A 109 7.67 17.92 0.31
N PRO A 110 8.17 18.88 -0.51
CA PRO A 110 7.40 20.06 -0.89
C PRO A 110 6.11 19.75 -1.65
N LEU A 111 6.03 18.56 -2.26
CA LEU A 111 4.87 18.07 -3.02
C LEU A 111 3.95 17.18 -2.18
N GLY A 112 4.19 17.06 -0.87
CA GLY A 112 3.41 16.20 0.03
C GLY A 112 3.58 14.70 -0.20
N ARG A 113 4.67 14.29 -0.87
CA ARG A 113 4.95 12.87 -1.15
C ARG A 113 5.59 12.20 0.06
N GLY A 114 5.48 10.88 0.12
CA GLY A 114 6.15 10.04 1.12
C GLY A 114 6.86 8.85 0.49
N LEU A 115 7.69 8.20 1.27
CA LEU A 115 8.44 7.01 0.89
C LEU A 115 8.07 5.80 1.76
N LEU A 116 7.99 4.63 1.13
CA LEU A 116 7.88 3.33 1.80
C LEU A 116 9.21 2.59 1.65
N LEU A 117 9.70 1.97 2.72
CA LEU A 117 10.86 1.08 2.64
C LEU A 117 10.40 -0.37 2.45
N LEU A 118 11.15 -1.15 1.68
CA LEU A 118 10.87 -2.57 1.50
C LEU A 118 11.60 -3.35 2.61
N ALA A 119 10.86 -3.72 3.66
CA ALA A 119 11.41 -4.38 4.85
C ALA A 119 11.22 -5.91 4.83
N GLU A 120 10.14 -6.39 4.21
CA GLU A 120 9.89 -7.81 3.99
C GLU A 120 9.22 -8.05 2.63
N MET A 121 9.59 -9.14 1.96
CA MET A 121 8.95 -9.60 0.72
C MET A 121 8.13 -10.87 0.97
N SER A 122 7.03 -10.99 0.24
CA SER A 122 6.16 -12.17 0.24
C SER A 122 6.69 -13.36 -0.58
N SER A 123 7.84 -13.22 -1.24
CA SER A 123 8.38 -14.22 -2.16
C SER A 123 9.16 -15.32 -1.43
N LYS A 124 9.03 -16.55 -1.94
CA LYS A 124 9.82 -17.68 -1.43
C LYS A 124 11.32 -17.41 -1.59
N GLY A 125 12.07 -17.54 -0.49
CA GLY A 125 13.53 -17.37 -0.50
C GLY A 125 14.01 -15.93 -0.28
N ALA A 126 13.12 -15.00 0.08
CA ALA A 126 13.47 -13.61 0.37
C ALA A 126 14.60 -13.50 1.42
N LEU A 127 15.56 -12.61 1.14
CA LEU A 127 16.66 -12.27 2.04
C LEU A 127 16.27 -11.18 3.06
N THR A 128 15.11 -10.55 2.87
CA THR A 128 14.55 -9.48 3.69
C THR A 128 14.00 -10.04 5.01
N LYS A 129 14.89 -10.47 5.89
CA LYS A 129 14.59 -11.11 7.18
C LYS A 129 15.65 -10.79 8.21
N GLY A 130 15.31 -10.96 9.50
CA GLY A 130 16.25 -10.80 10.61
C GLY A 130 16.88 -9.41 10.61
N SER A 131 18.21 -9.34 10.62
CA SER A 131 18.94 -8.06 10.69
C SER A 131 18.61 -7.11 9.53
N TYR A 132 18.30 -7.61 8.34
CA TYR A 132 17.89 -6.75 7.23
C TYR A 132 16.62 -5.95 7.58
N THR A 133 15.64 -6.61 8.17
CA THR A 133 14.37 -6.00 8.57
C THR A 133 14.61 -4.99 9.69
N SER A 134 15.41 -5.35 10.71
CA SER A 134 15.77 -4.43 11.80
C SER A 134 16.48 -3.17 11.30
N GLU A 135 17.46 -3.30 10.41
CA GLU A 135 18.16 -2.15 9.83
C GLU A 135 17.25 -1.28 8.95
N SER A 136 16.26 -1.90 8.28
CA SER A 136 15.24 -1.16 7.51
C SER A 136 14.35 -0.32 8.43
N VAL A 137 13.99 -0.84 9.61
CA VAL A 137 13.22 -0.10 10.62
C VAL A 137 14.05 1.05 11.19
N GLU A 138 15.32 0.81 11.52
CA GLU A 138 16.25 1.86 11.96
C GLU A 138 16.43 2.96 10.91
N MET A 139 16.50 2.60 9.63
CA MET A 139 16.55 3.56 8.53
C MET A 139 15.28 4.42 8.46
N ALA A 140 14.10 3.83 8.62
CA ALA A 140 12.84 4.59 8.68
C ALA A 140 12.82 5.53 9.89
N ARG A 141 13.31 5.08 11.06
CA ARG A 141 13.38 5.90 12.29
C ARG A 141 14.20 7.16 12.10
N ARG A 142 15.30 7.09 11.35
CA ARG A 142 16.16 8.24 11.04
C ARG A 142 15.55 9.22 10.04
N ASN A 143 14.52 8.81 9.29
CA ASN A 143 13.96 9.57 8.15
C ASN A 143 12.42 9.71 8.24
N LYS A 144 11.85 9.82 9.46
CA LYS A 144 10.38 9.80 9.70
C LYS A 144 9.59 10.93 9.03
N ASP A 145 10.26 12.01 8.66
CA ASP A 145 9.69 13.15 7.95
C ASP A 145 9.28 12.79 6.52
N PHE A 146 10.04 11.91 5.85
CA PHE A 146 9.77 11.47 4.48
C PHE A 146 9.33 10.00 4.38
N VAL A 147 9.96 9.11 5.16
CA VAL A 147 9.59 7.70 5.26
C VAL A 147 8.40 7.55 6.20
N PHE A 148 7.28 7.06 5.68
CA PHE A 148 6.03 6.95 6.45
C PHE A 148 5.60 5.51 6.72
N GLY A 149 6.28 4.53 6.14
CA GLY A 149 5.86 3.15 6.26
C GLY A 149 6.73 2.16 5.50
N PHE A 150 6.18 0.96 5.34
CA PHE A 150 6.87 -0.18 4.78
C PHE A 150 6.03 -0.98 3.80
N ILE A 151 6.70 -1.58 2.82
CA ILE A 151 6.27 -2.83 2.22
C ILE A 151 6.76 -3.97 3.12
N ALA A 152 5.83 -4.69 3.72
CA ALA A 152 6.15 -5.75 4.69
C ALA A 152 5.05 -6.81 4.80
N GLN A 153 5.31 -7.90 5.53
CA GLN A 153 4.35 -8.97 5.82
C GLN A 153 3.85 -8.94 7.27
N HIS A 154 4.52 -8.22 8.16
CA HIS A 154 4.15 -8.05 9.57
C HIS A 154 4.22 -6.58 10.01
N LYS A 155 3.62 -6.28 11.17
CA LYS A 155 3.76 -4.98 11.83
C LYS A 155 5.24 -4.63 12.03
N MET A 156 5.58 -3.36 11.81
CA MET A 156 6.95 -2.85 11.90
C MET A 156 7.16 -1.88 13.07
N ASN A 157 6.10 -1.55 13.81
CA ASN A 157 6.18 -0.70 14.99
C ASN A 157 6.66 -1.53 16.19
N GLU A 158 7.87 -1.24 16.69
CA GLU A 158 8.47 -1.92 17.84
C GLU A 158 8.31 -1.10 19.13
N HIS A 159 8.14 0.21 19.01
CA HIS A 159 7.92 1.13 20.13
C HIS A 159 6.52 1.78 20.09
N ASP A 160 6.01 2.19 21.25
CA ASP A 160 4.65 2.71 21.39
C ASP A 160 4.45 4.10 20.75
N ASP A 161 5.52 4.85 20.55
CA ASP A 161 5.55 6.16 19.87
C ASP A 161 5.62 6.05 18.34
N GLU A 162 5.72 4.83 17.79
CA GLU A 162 5.81 4.58 16.36
C GLU A 162 4.44 4.34 15.73
N ASP A 163 4.27 4.83 14.50
CA ASP A 163 3.02 4.68 13.76
C ASP A 163 3.21 4.49 12.25
N PHE A 164 4.25 3.73 11.87
CA PHE A 164 4.50 3.40 10.47
C PHE A 164 3.34 2.64 9.84
N VAL A 165 2.97 3.06 8.62
CA VAL A 165 2.01 2.35 7.77
C VAL A 165 2.63 1.07 7.24
N VAL A 166 1.90 -0.05 7.27
CA VAL A 166 2.35 -1.29 6.65
C VAL A 166 1.45 -1.66 5.48
N MET A 167 2.01 -1.71 4.27
CA MET A 167 1.33 -2.22 3.08
C MET A 167 1.87 -3.60 2.72
N SER A 168 0.98 -4.58 2.56
CA SER A 168 1.35 -5.97 2.36
C SER A 168 0.90 -6.48 1.00
N PRO A 169 1.84 -6.79 0.08
CA PRO A 169 1.53 -7.53 -1.14
C PRO A 169 1.37 -9.01 -0.86
N GLY A 170 0.97 -9.74 -1.90
CA GLY A 170 0.72 -11.17 -1.77
C GLY A 170 -0.59 -11.48 -1.07
N VAL A 171 -1.65 -10.75 -1.42
CA VAL A 171 -2.98 -10.97 -0.84
C VAL A 171 -3.92 -11.59 -1.86
N GLY A 172 -4.66 -12.62 -1.43
CA GLY A 172 -5.62 -13.34 -2.26
C GLY A 172 -6.73 -14.00 -1.43
N LEU A 173 -7.96 -13.99 -1.94
CA LEU A 173 -9.12 -14.65 -1.30
C LEU A 173 -9.34 -16.09 -1.79
N ASP A 174 -8.99 -16.38 -3.05
CA ASP A 174 -9.42 -17.63 -3.70
C ASP A 174 -8.28 -18.64 -3.94
N VAL A 175 -7.03 -18.17 -4.00
CA VAL A 175 -5.86 -18.99 -4.36
C VAL A 175 -4.70 -18.76 -3.40
N LYS A 176 -3.91 -19.80 -3.12
CA LYS A 176 -2.78 -19.77 -2.18
C LYS A 176 -1.41 -19.45 -2.84
N GLY A 177 -1.32 -19.44 -4.16
CA GLY A 177 -0.12 -19.02 -4.90
C GLY A 177 -0.34 -18.90 -6.42
N ASP A 178 0.64 -18.38 -7.16
CA ASP A 178 0.54 -18.09 -8.60
C ASP A 178 1.52 -18.86 -9.50
N GLY A 179 2.28 -19.80 -8.93
CA GLY A 179 3.30 -20.57 -9.66
C GLY A 179 4.61 -19.83 -9.98
N LEU A 180 4.70 -18.51 -9.73
CA LEU A 180 5.89 -17.67 -9.89
C LEU A 180 6.59 -17.36 -8.55
N GLY A 181 6.27 -18.14 -7.51
CA GLY A 181 6.86 -18.01 -6.18
C GLY A 181 6.12 -17.05 -5.24
N GLN A 182 4.99 -16.47 -5.67
CA GLN A 182 4.12 -15.69 -4.80
C GLN A 182 3.35 -16.61 -3.86
N GLN A 183 3.36 -16.27 -2.58
CA GLN A 183 2.52 -16.89 -1.56
C GLN A 183 1.41 -15.92 -1.21
N TYR A 184 0.16 -16.37 -1.27
CA TYR A 184 -0.99 -15.53 -0.95
C TYR A 184 -1.45 -15.75 0.49
N ARG A 185 -1.71 -14.63 1.16
CA ARG A 185 -2.35 -14.56 2.46
C ARG A 185 -3.72 -13.92 2.31
N THR A 186 -4.65 -14.27 3.18
CA THR A 186 -5.97 -13.65 3.22
C THR A 186 -5.88 -12.23 3.80
N PRO A 187 -6.85 -11.35 3.49
CA PRO A 187 -6.94 -10.04 4.15
C PRO A 187 -6.98 -10.13 5.68
N HIS A 188 -7.63 -11.15 6.23
CA HIS A 188 -7.70 -11.36 7.69
C HIS A 188 -6.32 -11.68 8.28
N GLU A 189 -5.59 -12.64 7.71
CA GLU A 189 -4.22 -12.96 8.16
C GLU A 189 -3.30 -11.73 8.10
N VAL A 190 -3.40 -10.91 7.05
CA VAL A 190 -2.58 -9.70 6.91
C VAL A 190 -2.95 -8.62 7.92
N ILE A 191 -4.23 -8.28 8.03
CA ILE A 191 -4.68 -7.12 8.80
C ILE A 191 -4.80 -7.46 10.29
N VAL A 192 -5.42 -8.59 10.65
CA VAL A 192 -5.68 -9.00 12.04
C VAL A 192 -4.47 -9.69 12.65
N GLU A 193 -4.00 -10.77 12.04
CA GLU A 193 -2.96 -11.61 12.65
C GLU A 193 -1.57 -10.96 12.55
N SER A 194 -1.26 -10.35 11.42
CA SER A 194 0.05 -9.69 11.18
C SER A 194 0.10 -8.22 11.56
N GLY A 195 -1.05 -7.55 11.76
CA GLY A 195 -1.09 -6.13 12.07
C GLY A 195 -0.71 -5.20 10.91
N GLY A 196 -0.86 -5.66 9.66
CA GLY A 196 -0.69 -4.82 8.47
C GLY A 196 -1.83 -3.81 8.32
N ASP A 197 -1.63 -2.72 7.57
CA ASP A 197 -2.65 -1.67 7.42
C ASP A 197 -3.38 -1.73 6.11
N ILE A 198 -2.68 -2.03 5.01
CA ILE A 198 -3.23 -2.01 3.65
C ILE A 198 -2.88 -3.32 2.95
N ILE A 199 -3.88 -3.92 2.30
CA ILE A 199 -3.68 -5.08 1.43
C ILE A 199 -3.35 -4.61 0.01
N ILE A 200 -2.32 -5.16 -0.62
CA ILE A 200 -1.99 -4.92 -2.03
C ILE A 200 -2.40 -6.15 -2.85
N VAL A 201 -3.34 -5.96 -3.76
CA VAL A 201 -3.93 -7.02 -4.58
C VAL A 201 -3.75 -6.68 -6.07
N GLY A 202 -3.24 -7.64 -6.85
CA GLY A 202 -3.07 -7.50 -8.31
C GLY A 202 -4.13 -8.27 -9.09
N ARG A 203 -3.69 -9.28 -9.85
CA ARG A 203 -4.52 -10.13 -10.73
C ARG A 203 -5.77 -10.75 -10.07
N GLY A 204 -5.80 -10.87 -8.75
CA GLY A 204 -7.02 -11.26 -8.01
C GLY A 204 -8.21 -10.32 -8.24
N ILE A 205 -7.98 -9.11 -8.75
CA ILE A 205 -9.02 -8.13 -9.07
C ILE A 205 -9.24 -8.01 -10.57
N TYR A 206 -8.19 -7.73 -11.35
CA TYR A 206 -8.33 -7.44 -12.78
C TYR A 206 -8.07 -8.64 -13.70
N GLY A 207 -7.73 -9.81 -13.16
CA GLY A 207 -7.47 -11.01 -13.95
C GLY A 207 -8.69 -11.53 -14.70
N ASN A 208 -9.90 -11.16 -14.28
CA ASN A 208 -11.12 -11.33 -15.04
C ASN A 208 -11.74 -9.94 -15.34
N PRO A 209 -11.64 -9.44 -16.59
CA PRO A 209 -12.14 -8.12 -16.98
C PRO A 209 -13.63 -7.87 -16.69
N ASP A 210 -14.45 -8.93 -16.66
CA ASP A 210 -15.89 -8.80 -16.41
C ASP A 210 -16.22 -8.67 -14.91
N GLN A 211 -15.22 -8.80 -14.04
CA GLN A 211 -15.40 -8.88 -12.58
C GLN A 211 -14.57 -7.84 -11.82
N VAL A 212 -13.87 -6.92 -12.49
CA VAL A 212 -12.95 -5.96 -11.87
C VAL A 212 -13.60 -5.20 -10.70
N GLU A 213 -14.76 -4.59 -10.96
CA GLU A 213 -15.50 -3.84 -9.93
C GLU A 213 -15.99 -4.75 -8.79
N ALA A 214 -16.54 -5.92 -9.13
CA ALA A 214 -17.06 -6.88 -8.15
C ALA A 214 -15.94 -7.39 -7.22
N GLN A 215 -14.77 -7.71 -7.78
CA GLN A 215 -13.61 -8.12 -6.99
C GLN A 215 -13.06 -6.96 -6.15
N ALA A 216 -12.95 -5.75 -6.70
CA ALA A 216 -12.50 -4.58 -5.93
C ALA A 216 -13.40 -4.33 -4.71
N LYS A 217 -14.73 -4.42 -4.87
CA LYS A 217 -15.70 -4.34 -3.76
C LYS A 217 -15.48 -5.45 -2.73
N ARG A 218 -15.28 -6.69 -3.19
CA ARG A 218 -15.07 -7.87 -2.33
C ARG A 218 -13.80 -7.74 -1.49
N TYR A 219 -12.67 -7.35 -2.09
CA TYR A 219 -11.41 -7.15 -1.37
C TYR A 219 -11.47 -5.94 -0.44
N ARG A 220 -12.11 -4.83 -0.85
CA ARG A 220 -12.35 -3.67 0.03
C ARG A 220 -13.11 -4.09 1.29
N GLN A 221 -14.21 -4.83 1.10
CA GLN A 221 -15.04 -5.31 2.21
C GLN A 221 -14.23 -6.22 3.15
N ALA A 222 -13.53 -7.22 2.60
CA ALA A 222 -12.73 -8.15 3.39
C ALA A 222 -11.60 -7.45 4.17
N GLY A 223 -10.91 -6.49 3.55
CA GLY A 223 -9.87 -5.70 4.23
C GLY A 223 -10.44 -4.80 5.33
N TRP A 224 -11.58 -4.15 5.07
CA TRP A 224 -12.20 -3.26 6.04
C TRP A 224 -12.81 -4.01 7.23
N ASP A 225 -13.48 -5.14 7.00
CA ASP A 225 -14.02 -5.99 8.05
C ASP A 225 -12.91 -6.51 8.97
N ALA A 226 -11.78 -6.93 8.39
CA ALA A 226 -10.61 -7.34 9.15
C ALA A 226 -10.02 -6.19 10.00
N TYR A 227 -10.00 -4.96 9.47
CA TYR A 227 -9.59 -3.78 10.25
C TYR A 227 -10.54 -3.51 11.42
N LEU A 228 -11.85 -3.54 11.20
CA LEU A 228 -12.86 -3.33 12.24
C LEU A 228 -12.77 -4.39 13.33
N GLU A 229 -12.55 -5.65 12.94
CA GLU A 229 -12.31 -6.74 13.88
C GLU A 229 -11.06 -6.47 14.72
N ARG A 230 -9.92 -6.13 14.09
CA ARG A 230 -8.68 -5.80 14.81
C ARG A 230 -8.88 -4.71 15.84
N VAL A 231 -9.52 -3.60 15.46
CA VAL A 231 -9.80 -2.48 16.37
C VAL A 231 -10.70 -2.96 17.52
N ARG A 232 -11.75 -3.73 17.25
CA ARG A 232 -12.65 -4.26 18.29
C ARG A 232 -11.93 -5.16 19.29
N LEU A 233 -11.04 -6.04 18.82
CA LEU A 233 -10.26 -6.96 19.67
C LEU A 233 -9.32 -6.22 20.64
N HIS A 234 -8.97 -4.97 20.35
CA HIS A 234 -8.00 -4.18 21.11
C HIS A 234 -8.60 -2.91 21.74
N LYS A 235 -9.92 -2.69 21.62
CA LYS A 235 -10.63 -1.71 22.42
C LYS A 235 -10.73 -2.23 23.86
N LYS A 236 -10.05 -1.56 24.78
CA LYS A 236 -10.25 -1.74 26.23
C LYS A 236 -11.59 -1.16 26.67
#